data_AF-A0A8D3DJ02-F1
#
_entry.id   AF-A0A8D3DJ02-F1
#
_cell.length_a   1.000
_cell.length_b   1.000
_cell.length_c   1.000
_cell.angle_alpha   90.00
_cell.angle_beta   90.00
_cell.angle_gamma   90.00
#
_symmetry.space_group_name_H-M   'P 1'
#
loop_
_entity.id
_entity.type
_entity.pdbx_description
1 polymer ?
#
loop_
_entity_poly.entity_id
_entity_poly.type
_entity_poly.pdbx_seq_one_letter_code
_entity_poly.pdbx_strand_id
1 'polypeptide(L)'
;MGTLWAPQSPGPPEKPRPALHMGLGYLHTERFRAALEAGRSGAARRPPNTTPVRRVPPPSSSGMRSKPSPQLSAAAADMSSFEVSLQQLNDLLTDDGGFYSWPTKHFHEVYPRIYVGNAFVAMNVMRLKRLGVTHILNAAEGNSFMHVNTNAEFYAGTGVLYKGIPASDTDHFDISVYFEEAADFIGKALAYKNGKGKVYVHCREGYSRSPTLVIAYLMLRQDMDVHAAVATVRRKREIGPNDGFLRQLCLLNQRLAAEGKSSSE
;
A
#
# COMPACT_ATOMS: atom_id res chain seq x y z
N MET A 1 -9.85 24.77 75.42
CA MET A 1 -10.02 23.33 75.70
C MET A 1 -9.76 22.60 74.40
N GLY A 2 -8.59 21.95 74.31
CA GLY A 2 -8.10 21.33 73.07
C GLY A 2 -8.68 19.94 72.88
N THR A 3 -9.19 19.67 71.67
CA THR A 3 -9.66 18.36 71.25
C THR A 3 -8.45 17.54 70.76
N LEU A 4 -8.14 16.47 71.47
CA LEU A 4 -7.08 15.52 71.17
C LEU A 4 -7.33 14.83 69.81
N TRP A 5 -6.32 14.86 68.94
CA TRP A 5 -6.24 14.12 67.69
C TRP A 5 -5.79 12.68 68.01
N ALA A 6 -6.58 11.67 67.64
CA ALA A 6 -6.15 10.27 67.69
C ALA A 6 -5.40 9.91 66.38
N PRO A 7 -4.20 9.30 66.44
CA PRO A 7 -3.49 8.89 65.23
C PRO A 7 -4.11 7.62 64.63
N GLN A 8 -4.46 7.66 63.35
CA GLN A 8 -4.85 6.47 62.59
C GLN A 8 -3.61 5.59 62.35
N SER A 9 -3.72 4.29 62.64
CA SER A 9 -2.69 3.30 62.34
C SER A 9 -2.52 3.11 60.83
N PRO A 10 -1.30 2.92 60.31
CA PRO A 10 -1.09 2.66 58.90
C PRO A 10 -1.63 1.27 58.53
N GLY A 11 -2.48 1.22 57.50
CA GLY A 11 -2.97 -0.03 56.90
C GLY A 11 -1.83 -0.83 56.25
N PRO A 12 -2.01 -2.16 56.07
CA PRO A 12 -0.97 -3.03 55.52
C PRO A 12 -0.64 -2.67 54.06
N PRO A 13 0.60 -2.94 53.59
CA PRO A 13 1.03 -2.60 52.23
C PRO A 13 0.21 -3.37 51.19
N GLU A 14 -0.36 -2.63 50.23
CA GLU A 14 -1.06 -3.21 49.07
C GLU A 14 -0.10 -4.09 48.25
N LYS A 15 -0.49 -5.34 48.01
CA LYS A 15 0.24 -6.24 47.12
C LYS A 15 0.09 -5.75 45.66
N PRO A 16 1.15 -5.76 44.85
CA PRO A 16 1.08 -5.34 43.45
C PRO A 16 0.13 -6.26 42.68
N ARG A 17 -0.86 -5.66 42.00
CA ARG A 17 -1.79 -6.37 41.12
C ARG A 17 -1.02 -6.95 39.92
N PRO A 18 -1.25 -8.21 39.52
CA PRO A 18 -0.58 -8.76 38.35
C PRO A 18 -1.05 -8.01 37.09
N ALA A 19 -0.08 -7.57 36.29
CA ALA A 19 -0.30 -6.95 35.00
C ALA A 19 -1.04 -7.94 34.08
N LEU A 20 -2.29 -7.65 33.74
CA LEU A 20 -3.02 -8.31 32.67
C LEU A 20 -2.43 -7.85 31.32
N HIS A 21 -1.34 -8.50 30.93
CA HIS A 21 -0.78 -8.42 29.59
C HIS A 21 -1.68 -9.24 28.65
N MET A 22 -2.82 -8.69 28.23
CA MET A 22 -3.59 -9.26 27.13
C MET A 22 -2.93 -8.88 25.80
N GLY A 23 -2.08 -9.78 25.31
CA GLY A 23 -1.63 -9.80 23.93
C GLY A 23 -2.81 -10.06 22.99
N LEU A 24 -3.38 -8.99 22.45
CA LEU A 24 -4.39 -9.03 21.37
C LEU A 24 -3.83 -8.52 20.03
N GLY A 25 -2.49 -8.39 19.93
CA GLY A 25 -1.82 -7.89 18.72
C GLY A 25 -1.30 -8.97 17.75
N TYR A 26 -1.31 -10.24 18.14
CA TYR A 26 -0.65 -11.32 17.37
C TYR A 26 -1.60 -12.39 16.80
N LEU A 27 -2.89 -12.39 17.17
CA LEU A 27 -3.84 -13.40 16.67
C LEU A 27 -4.42 -13.10 15.28
N HIS A 28 -4.17 -11.90 14.71
CA HIS A 28 -4.78 -11.50 13.43
C HIS A 28 -3.97 -11.93 12.19
N THR A 29 -2.65 -12.09 12.33
CA THR A 29 -1.77 -12.53 11.23
C THR A 29 -1.93 -14.03 10.92
N GLU A 30 -2.09 -14.87 11.95
CA GLU A 30 -2.19 -16.33 11.79
C GLU A 30 -3.50 -16.76 11.12
N ARG A 31 -4.63 -16.11 11.46
CA ARG A 31 -5.93 -16.41 10.81
C ARG A 31 -5.97 -15.98 9.34
N PHE A 32 -5.20 -14.97 8.96
CA PHE A 32 -5.13 -14.49 7.58
C PHE A 32 -4.26 -15.40 6.70
N ARG A 33 -3.16 -15.94 7.27
CA ARG A 33 -2.32 -16.97 6.60
C ARG A 33 -3.12 -18.24 6.29
N ALA A 34 -3.93 -18.70 7.25
CA ALA A 34 -4.79 -19.87 7.08
C ALA A 34 -5.89 -19.70 6.00
N ALA A 35 -6.44 -18.48 5.86
CA ALA A 35 -7.47 -18.21 4.85
C ALA A 35 -6.93 -18.23 3.40
N LEU A 36 -5.66 -17.84 3.21
CA LEU A 36 -4.98 -17.90 1.90
C LEU A 36 -4.54 -19.33 1.54
N GLU A 37 -4.18 -20.17 2.53
CA GLU A 37 -3.81 -21.57 2.31
C GLU A 37 -5.02 -22.48 2.04
N ALA A 38 -6.16 -22.24 2.69
CA ALA A 38 -7.39 -23.01 2.49
C ALA A 38 -8.01 -22.87 1.08
N GLY A 39 -7.63 -21.82 0.33
CA GLY A 39 -8.04 -21.62 -1.06
C GLY A 39 -7.33 -22.50 -2.10
N ARG A 40 -6.33 -23.29 -1.70
CA ARG A 40 -5.54 -24.15 -2.61
C ARG A 40 -5.83 -25.65 -2.53
N SER A 41 -6.72 -26.11 -1.65
CA SER A 41 -7.03 -27.55 -1.52
C SER A 41 -8.49 -27.87 -1.82
N GLY A 42 -8.87 -27.79 -3.09
CA GLY A 42 -10.09 -28.40 -3.62
C GLY A 42 -9.81 -29.81 -4.16
N ALA A 43 -9.92 -30.83 -3.30
CA ALA A 43 -9.77 -32.24 -3.69
C ALA A 43 -11.05 -32.76 -4.39
N ALA A 44 -10.92 -33.19 -5.65
CA ALA A 44 -11.96 -33.96 -6.35
C ALA A 44 -11.63 -35.47 -6.31
N ARG A 45 -12.60 -36.26 -5.84
CA ARG A 45 -12.53 -37.72 -5.66
C ARG A 45 -12.65 -38.47 -7.00
N ARG A 46 -11.89 -39.57 -7.16
CA ARG A 46 -12.04 -40.61 -8.21
C ARG A 46 -12.87 -41.79 -7.73
N PRO A 47 -13.43 -42.61 -8.65
CA PRO A 47 -13.26 -44.08 -8.56
C PRO A 47 -13.01 -44.73 -9.97
N PRO A 48 -12.93 -46.07 -10.18
CA PRO A 48 -11.66 -46.74 -10.50
C PRO A 48 -11.62 -47.62 -11.79
N ASN A 49 -10.38 -47.94 -12.20
CA ASN A 49 -9.84 -49.09 -12.97
C ASN A 49 -10.54 -49.68 -14.22
N THR A 50 -9.78 -49.80 -15.33
CA THR A 50 -9.27 -51.08 -15.90
C THR A 50 -8.27 -50.83 -17.06
N THR A 51 -7.26 -51.69 -17.18
CA THR A 51 -6.10 -51.76 -18.12
C THR A 51 -6.40 -52.53 -19.44
N PRO A 52 -5.46 -52.77 -20.39
CA PRO A 52 -4.38 -51.95 -21.00
C PRO A 52 -4.32 -52.04 -22.57
N VAL A 53 -3.27 -51.43 -23.17
CA VAL A 53 -2.66 -51.69 -24.52
C VAL A 53 -3.24 -50.92 -25.74
N ARG A 54 -2.40 -50.08 -26.39
CA ARG A 54 -1.70 -50.35 -27.68
C ARG A 54 -1.03 -49.07 -28.22
N ARG A 55 0.26 -49.12 -28.57
CA ARG A 55 1.01 -48.04 -29.25
C ARG A 55 0.85 -48.17 -30.77
N VAL A 56 0.65 -47.05 -31.48
CA VAL A 56 0.78 -46.92 -32.94
C VAL A 56 1.23 -45.48 -33.28
N PRO A 57 2.28 -45.25 -34.11
CA PRO A 57 2.66 -43.91 -34.60
C PRO A 57 2.16 -43.66 -36.05
N PRO A 58 2.04 -42.40 -36.50
CA PRO A 58 2.71 -41.98 -37.76
C PRO A 58 2.98 -40.45 -37.87
N PRO A 59 3.48 -39.91 -39.00
CA PRO A 59 4.53 -40.39 -39.91
C PRO A 59 5.70 -39.38 -40.06
N SER A 60 6.80 -39.86 -40.63
CA SER A 60 7.91 -39.07 -41.15
C SER A 60 7.54 -38.32 -42.44
N SER A 61 7.99 -37.07 -42.57
CA SER A 61 8.19 -36.44 -43.89
C SER A 61 9.58 -35.81 -43.98
N SER A 62 10.29 -36.26 -45.00
CA SER A 62 11.57 -35.80 -45.51
C SER A 62 11.44 -34.46 -46.25
N GLY A 63 12.53 -33.68 -46.31
CA GLY A 63 12.79 -32.86 -47.51
C GLY A 63 13.45 -31.49 -47.33
N MET A 64 14.78 -31.50 -47.43
CA MET A 64 15.63 -30.54 -48.16
C MET A 64 15.90 -29.10 -47.66
N ARG A 65 17.20 -28.79 -47.71
CA ARG A 65 17.91 -27.52 -47.44
C ARG A 65 17.70 -26.48 -48.55
N SER A 66 17.73 -25.20 -48.18
CA SER A 66 18.54 -24.17 -48.86
C SER A 66 18.79 -22.94 -47.94
N LYS A 67 19.94 -22.29 -48.14
CA LYS A 67 20.47 -21.03 -47.57
C LYS A 67 21.38 -20.41 -48.67
N PRO A 68 21.82 -19.12 -48.66
CA PRO A 68 21.32 -17.91 -47.95
C PRO A 68 21.35 -16.57 -48.78
N SER A 69 20.81 -15.47 -48.19
CA SER A 69 21.17 -14.02 -48.32
C SER A 69 20.88 -13.24 -49.64
N PRO A 70 20.68 -11.88 -49.66
CA PRO A 70 21.23 -10.84 -48.75
C PRO A 70 20.24 -9.78 -48.19
N GLN A 71 20.83 -8.89 -47.40
CA GLN A 71 20.31 -7.86 -46.51
C GLN A 71 19.46 -6.75 -47.17
N LEU A 72 18.49 -6.23 -46.40
CA LEU A 72 18.09 -4.82 -46.45
C LEU A 72 17.82 -4.27 -45.03
N SER A 73 18.68 -3.30 -44.69
CA SER A 73 18.61 -2.20 -43.72
C SER A 73 18.03 -2.39 -42.32
N ALA A 74 18.95 -2.23 -41.35
CA ALA A 74 18.66 -1.77 -40.00
C ALA A 74 18.01 -0.38 -40.02
N ALA A 75 16.83 -0.27 -39.41
CA ALA A 75 16.30 0.94 -38.77
C ALA A 75 15.02 0.58 -38.01
N ALA A 76 15.15 -0.23 -36.95
CA ALA A 76 14.13 -0.38 -35.91
C ALA A 76 14.78 -0.31 -34.52
N ALA A 77 15.76 0.58 -34.40
CA ALA A 77 16.39 0.95 -33.15
C ALA A 77 15.92 2.36 -32.79
N ASP A 78 14.64 2.50 -32.42
CA ASP A 78 14.17 3.66 -31.65
C ASP A 78 12.81 3.34 -30.99
N MET A 79 12.59 3.88 -29.79
CA MET A 79 11.33 3.88 -29.00
C MET A 79 11.03 2.73 -28.00
N SER A 80 12.01 2.19 -27.26
CA SER A 80 11.74 1.47 -25.99
C SER A 80 11.95 2.34 -24.74
N SER A 81 12.10 3.66 -24.92
CA SER A 81 12.35 4.57 -23.82
C SER A 81 11.05 4.85 -23.05
N PHE A 82 11.05 4.48 -21.76
CA PHE A 82 10.19 4.95 -20.66
C PHE A 82 8.95 4.14 -20.23
N GLU A 83 8.66 2.98 -20.81
CA GLU A 83 7.53 2.19 -20.29
C GLU A 83 7.96 1.29 -19.12
N VAL A 84 7.74 1.77 -17.89
CA VAL A 84 7.90 0.94 -16.68
C VAL A 84 6.75 -0.05 -16.62
N SER A 85 7.07 -1.34 -16.71
CA SER A 85 6.11 -2.44 -16.65
C SER A 85 5.63 -2.74 -15.23
N LEU A 86 4.45 -3.36 -15.11
CA LEU A 86 3.92 -3.88 -13.85
C LEU A 86 4.92 -4.83 -13.16
N GLN A 87 5.59 -5.69 -13.93
CA GLN A 87 6.54 -6.64 -13.37
C GLN A 87 7.73 -5.93 -12.71
N GLN A 88 8.28 -4.89 -13.35
CA GLN A 88 9.36 -4.10 -12.76
C GLN A 88 8.93 -3.43 -11.45
N LEU A 89 7.69 -2.96 -11.35
CA LEU A 89 7.17 -2.43 -10.08
C LEU A 89 7.03 -3.52 -9.03
N ASN A 90 6.54 -4.71 -9.40
CA ASN A 90 6.45 -5.84 -8.48
C ASN A 90 7.83 -6.28 -7.97
N ASP A 91 8.83 -6.34 -8.84
CA ASP A 91 10.21 -6.68 -8.48
C ASP A 91 10.84 -5.66 -7.51
N LEU A 92 10.44 -4.39 -7.58
CA LEU A 92 10.85 -3.37 -6.60
C LEU A 92 10.22 -3.55 -5.22
N LEU A 93 9.07 -4.22 -5.13
CA LEU A 93 8.30 -4.34 -3.90
C LEU A 93 8.65 -5.60 -3.11
N THR A 94 9.10 -6.65 -3.81
CA THR A 94 9.52 -7.93 -3.24
C THR A 94 10.97 -7.89 -2.73
N ASP A 95 11.32 -8.88 -1.90
CA ASP A 95 12.71 -9.16 -1.52
C ASP A 95 13.43 -10.04 -2.56
N ASP A 96 14.70 -10.39 -2.31
CA ASP A 96 15.51 -11.25 -3.19
C ASP A 96 14.88 -12.64 -3.42
N GLY A 97 13.96 -13.08 -2.55
CA GLY A 97 13.21 -14.33 -2.69
C GLY A 97 11.91 -14.18 -3.47
N GLY A 98 11.56 -12.97 -3.93
CA GLY A 98 10.29 -12.69 -4.59
C GLY A 98 9.10 -12.56 -3.64
N PHE A 99 9.34 -12.40 -2.33
CA PHE A 99 8.27 -12.30 -1.34
C PHE A 99 7.97 -10.86 -0.94
N TYR A 100 6.70 -10.58 -0.73
CA TYR A 100 6.24 -9.32 -0.15
C TYR A 100 6.40 -9.32 1.37
N SER A 101 7.00 -8.25 1.89
CA SER A 101 7.11 -8.02 3.33
C SER A 101 5.93 -7.19 3.84
N TRP A 102 5.46 -7.50 5.05
CA TRP A 102 4.42 -6.70 5.73
C TRP A 102 5.03 -5.59 6.59
N PRO A 103 4.33 -4.45 6.80
CA PRO A 103 4.85 -3.36 7.62
C PRO A 103 5.05 -3.79 9.08
N THR A 104 6.23 -3.56 9.62
CA THR A 104 6.57 -3.89 11.02
C THR A 104 6.18 -2.79 12.01
N LYS A 105 6.01 -1.55 11.53
CA LYS A 105 5.58 -0.39 12.33
C LYS A 105 4.26 0.17 11.81
N HIS A 106 3.52 0.83 12.69
CA HIS A 106 2.21 1.40 12.35
C HIS A 106 2.26 2.50 11.28
N PHE A 107 3.36 3.23 11.19
CA PHE A 107 3.54 4.29 10.19
C PHE A 107 5.02 4.60 9.97
N HIS A 108 5.32 5.24 8.85
CA HIS A 108 6.63 5.80 8.54
C HIS A 108 6.48 7.17 7.86
N GLU A 109 7.46 8.06 8.05
CA GLU A 109 7.63 9.23 7.19
C GLU A 109 8.28 8.77 5.89
N VAL A 110 7.50 8.71 4.82
CA VAL A 110 7.95 8.15 3.53
C VAL A 110 8.54 9.21 2.61
N TYR A 111 8.18 10.46 2.85
CA TYR A 111 8.70 11.66 2.20
C TYR A 111 8.61 12.81 3.21
N PRO A 112 9.44 13.88 3.14
CA PRO A 112 9.40 14.97 4.12
C PRO A 112 7.98 15.45 4.43
N ARG A 113 7.56 15.28 5.69
CA ARG A 113 6.26 15.63 6.27
C ARG A 113 5.05 14.84 5.73
N ILE A 114 5.27 13.81 4.91
CA ILE A 114 4.26 12.86 4.44
C ILE A 114 4.44 11.53 5.18
N TYR A 115 3.45 11.20 6.00
CA TYR A 115 3.41 9.94 6.72
C TYR A 115 2.44 8.99 6.04
N VAL A 116 2.85 7.73 5.90
CA VAL A 116 1.96 6.63 5.52
C VAL A 116 1.84 5.66 6.68
N GLY A 117 0.61 5.24 6.99
CA GLY A 117 0.40 4.25 8.03
C GLY A 117 -1.01 3.67 8.10
N ASN A 118 -1.27 2.96 9.20
CA ASN A 118 -2.46 2.16 9.40
C ASN A 118 -3.56 2.91 10.20
N ALA A 119 -4.74 2.28 10.27
CA ALA A 119 -5.91 2.79 10.96
C ALA A 119 -5.70 2.98 12.47
N PHE A 120 -4.85 2.17 13.09
CA PHE A 120 -4.59 2.22 14.53
C PHE A 120 -4.06 3.58 15.00
N VAL A 121 -3.22 4.23 14.18
CA VAL A 121 -2.73 5.58 14.48
C VAL A 121 -3.75 6.64 14.08
N ALA A 122 -4.44 6.47 12.94
CA ALA A 122 -5.48 7.40 12.50
C ALA A 122 -6.60 7.57 13.54
N MET A 123 -7.02 6.46 14.16
CA MET A 123 -8.06 6.47 15.19
C MET A 123 -7.56 6.93 16.57
N ASN A 124 -6.30 7.36 16.69
CA ASN A 124 -5.71 7.83 17.94
C ASN A 124 -5.26 9.29 17.84
N VAL A 125 -6.20 10.20 18.13
CA VAL A 125 -6.00 11.66 18.10
C VAL A 125 -4.79 12.11 18.92
N MET A 126 -4.54 11.49 20.08
CA MET A 126 -3.39 11.84 20.93
C MET A 126 -2.05 11.51 20.27
N ARG A 127 -1.97 10.38 19.55
CA ARG A 127 -0.76 10.04 18.77
C ARG A 127 -0.57 10.98 17.59
N LEU A 128 -1.65 11.28 16.84
CA LEU A 128 -1.60 12.23 15.73
C LEU A 128 -1.12 13.62 16.19
N LYS A 129 -1.64 14.11 17.32
CA LYS A 129 -1.22 15.37 17.93
C LYS A 129 0.27 15.35 18.31
N ARG A 130 0.76 14.26 18.90
CA ARG A 130 2.19 14.10 19.25
C ARG A 130 3.10 14.10 18.02
N LEU A 131 2.63 13.55 16.89
CA LEU A 131 3.35 13.61 15.61
C LEU A 131 3.32 15.00 14.97
N GLY A 132 2.45 15.89 15.44
CA GLY A 132 2.21 17.20 14.87
C GLY A 132 1.47 17.12 13.54
N VAL A 133 0.67 16.06 13.32
CA VAL A 133 -0.15 15.91 12.12
C VAL A 133 -1.18 17.04 12.07
N THR A 134 -1.28 17.67 10.91
CA THR A 134 -2.22 18.77 10.64
C THR A 134 -3.31 18.39 9.66
N HIS A 135 -3.06 17.37 8.84
CA HIS A 135 -3.94 16.90 7.79
C HIS A 135 -4.03 15.39 7.80
N ILE A 136 -5.23 14.85 7.58
CA ILE A 136 -5.47 13.41 7.44
C ILE A 136 -6.14 13.14 6.11
N LEU A 137 -5.55 12.23 5.34
CA LEU A 137 -6.14 11.66 4.14
C LEU A 137 -6.45 10.19 4.40
N ASN A 138 -7.73 9.88 4.57
CA ASN A 138 -8.23 8.51 4.75
C ASN A 138 -8.55 7.90 3.39
N ALA A 139 -7.64 7.11 2.85
CA ALA A 139 -7.77 6.37 1.59
C ALA A 139 -8.60 5.07 1.75
N ALA A 140 -9.42 4.97 2.79
CA ALA A 140 -10.25 3.81 3.10
C ALA A 140 -11.50 4.21 3.88
N GLU A 141 -12.07 5.39 3.60
CA GLU A 141 -13.25 5.86 4.32
C GLU A 141 -14.46 4.93 4.08
N GLY A 142 -15.14 4.53 5.15
CA GLY A 142 -16.33 3.70 5.07
C GLY A 142 -16.53 2.79 6.27
N ASN A 143 -17.59 1.99 6.23
CA ASN A 143 -18.08 1.25 7.40
C ASN A 143 -17.80 -0.26 7.36
N SER A 144 -17.24 -0.79 6.25
CA SER A 144 -16.95 -2.23 6.15
C SER A 144 -15.69 -2.61 6.92
N PHE A 145 -15.49 -3.91 7.14
CA PHE A 145 -14.31 -4.43 7.85
C PHE A 145 -12.97 -3.96 7.25
N MET A 146 -12.90 -3.73 5.93
CA MET A 146 -11.68 -3.28 5.25
C MET A 146 -11.57 -1.76 5.11
N HIS A 147 -12.51 -1.01 5.69
CA HIS A 147 -12.54 0.44 5.74
C HIS A 147 -12.22 0.98 7.14
N VAL A 148 -12.10 2.29 7.25
CA VAL A 148 -11.84 3.04 8.48
C VAL A 148 -12.95 4.07 8.64
N ASN A 149 -13.81 3.85 9.62
CA ASN A 149 -14.95 4.70 9.92
C ASN A 149 -14.49 5.92 10.75
N THR A 150 -13.88 6.87 10.07
CA THR A 150 -13.59 8.22 10.58
C THR A 150 -14.06 9.23 9.55
N ASN A 151 -14.39 10.44 9.98
CA ASN A 151 -14.83 11.54 9.14
C ASN A 151 -14.34 12.88 9.75
N ALA A 152 -14.80 14.02 9.23
CA ALA A 152 -14.44 15.33 9.78
C ALA A 152 -14.86 15.49 11.25
N GLU A 153 -16.07 15.06 11.62
CA GLU A 153 -16.56 15.08 13.01
C GLU A 153 -15.66 14.30 13.98
N PHE A 154 -15.11 13.16 13.57
CA PHE A 154 -14.18 12.38 14.41
C PHE A 154 -12.96 13.21 14.85
N TYR A 155 -12.51 14.15 14.02
CA TYR A 155 -11.38 15.02 14.30
C TYR A 155 -11.80 16.43 14.75
N ALA A 156 -13.07 16.67 15.03
CA ALA A 156 -13.57 17.97 15.48
C ALA A 156 -12.85 18.44 16.76
N GLY A 157 -12.55 19.74 16.83
CA GLY A 157 -11.85 20.35 17.96
C GLY A 157 -10.35 20.06 18.05
N THR A 158 -9.79 19.22 17.16
CA THR A 158 -8.35 18.89 17.16
C THR A 158 -7.51 19.87 16.34
N GLY A 159 -8.14 20.62 15.43
CA GLY A 159 -7.48 21.46 14.44
C GLY A 159 -6.87 20.70 13.26
N VAL A 160 -7.11 19.38 13.16
CA VAL A 160 -6.73 18.56 12.01
C VAL A 160 -7.74 18.74 10.89
N LEU A 161 -7.25 18.98 9.67
CA LEU A 161 -8.06 19.01 8.46
C LEU A 161 -8.18 17.60 7.87
N TYR A 162 -9.38 17.21 7.47
CA TYR A 162 -9.69 15.83 7.07
C TYR A 162 -10.14 15.74 5.62
N LYS A 163 -9.73 14.68 4.94
CA LYS A 163 -10.25 14.23 3.66
C LYS A 163 -10.45 12.72 3.66
N GLY A 164 -11.65 12.28 3.30
CA GLY A 164 -11.98 10.88 3.09
C GLY A 164 -12.08 10.54 1.61
N ILE A 165 -11.55 9.36 1.24
CA ILE A 165 -11.72 8.73 -0.07
C ILE A 165 -12.28 7.32 0.20
N PRO A 166 -13.46 6.97 -0.35
CA PRO A 166 -14.10 5.68 -0.11
C PRO A 166 -13.53 4.58 -1.03
N ALA A 167 -12.22 4.32 -0.92
CA ALA A 167 -11.54 3.37 -1.78
C ALA A 167 -11.54 1.92 -1.23
N SER A 168 -11.98 1.00 -2.09
CA SER A 168 -11.87 -0.44 -1.86
C SER A 168 -10.51 -0.96 -2.32
N ASP A 169 -9.94 -1.93 -1.60
CA ASP A 169 -8.63 -2.51 -1.92
C ASP A 169 -8.75 -3.69 -2.89
N THR A 170 -9.25 -3.42 -4.08
CA THR A 170 -9.42 -4.41 -5.13
C THR A 170 -8.74 -3.92 -6.41
N ASP A 171 -8.32 -4.86 -7.24
CA ASP A 171 -7.67 -4.58 -8.52
C ASP A 171 -8.63 -4.03 -9.59
N HIS A 172 -9.94 -4.05 -9.34
CA HIS A 172 -10.98 -3.48 -10.19
C HIS A 172 -11.47 -2.11 -9.70
N PHE A 173 -11.07 -1.67 -8.51
CA PHE A 173 -11.41 -0.32 -8.05
C PHE A 173 -10.57 0.70 -8.81
N ASP A 174 -11.22 1.68 -9.43
CA ASP A 174 -10.53 2.78 -10.08
C ASP A 174 -10.14 3.83 -9.03
N ILE A 175 -8.92 3.70 -8.50
CA ILE A 175 -8.35 4.68 -7.56
C ILE A 175 -7.77 5.90 -8.30
N SER A 176 -7.54 5.78 -9.61
CA SER A 176 -6.92 6.83 -10.42
C SER A 176 -7.76 8.10 -10.50
N VAL A 177 -9.09 7.97 -10.41
CA VAL A 177 -10.02 9.11 -10.35
C VAL A 177 -9.75 10.03 -9.15
N TYR A 178 -9.06 9.53 -8.11
CA TYR A 178 -8.71 10.29 -6.91
C TYR A 178 -7.27 10.81 -6.90
N PHE A 179 -6.46 10.54 -7.92
CA PHE A 179 -5.03 10.92 -7.92
C PHE A 179 -4.83 12.43 -7.80
N GLU A 180 -5.50 13.23 -8.63
CA GLU A 180 -5.37 14.69 -8.57
C GLU A 180 -5.93 15.25 -7.25
N GLU A 181 -7.09 14.76 -6.81
CA GLU A 181 -7.72 15.20 -5.57
C GLU A 181 -6.86 14.92 -4.33
N ALA A 182 -6.28 13.71 -4.27
CA ALA A 182 -5.35 13.34 -3.20
C ALA A 182 -4.05 14.16 -3.28
N ALA A 183 -3.50 14.35 -4.48
CA ALA A 183 -2.28 15.12 -4.68
C ALA A 183 -2.46 16.59 -4.28
N ASP A 184 -3.60 17.20 -4.60
CA ASP A 184 -3.96 18.55 -4.18
C ASP A 184 -4.10 18.67 -2.67
N PHE A 185 -4.75 17.70 -2.03
CA PHE A 185 -4.89 17.70 -0.57
C PHE A 185 -3.53 17.58 0.12
N ILE A 186 -2.65 16.69 -0.37
CA ILE A 186 -1.28 16.56 0.13
C ILE A 186 -0.48 17.85 -0.09
N GLY A 187 -0.56 18.45 -1.29
CA GLY A 187 0.09 19.73 -1.60
C GLY A 187 -0.35 20.87 -0.68
N LYS A 188 -1.66 21.02 -0.46
CA LYS A 188 -2.24 21.98 0.49
C LYS A 188 -1.75 21.73 1.91
N ALA A 189 -1.70 20.46 2.33
CA ALA A 189 -1.20 20.09 3.64
C ALA A 189 0.26 20.49 3.85
N LEU A 190 1.11 20.34 2.83
CA LEU A 190 2.52 20.71 2.91
C LEU A 190 2.75 22.21 2.88
N ALA A 191 1.93 22.98 2.14
CA ALA A 191 1.97 24.43 2.12
C ALA A 191 1.45 25.08 3.43
N TYR A 192 0.68 24.34 4.22
CA TYR A 192 0.02 24.84 5.42
C TYR A 192 0.98 25.45 6.44
N LYS A 193 0.56 26.57 7.05
CA LYS A 193 1.31 27.33 8.07
C LYS A 193 2.77 27.61 7.66
N ASN A 194 2.95 28.26 6.52
CA ASN A 194 4.26 28.62 5.96
C ASN A 194 5.15 27.39 5.76
N GLY A 195 4.61 26.34 5.15
CA GLY A 195 5.37 25.13 4.84
C GLY A 195 5.65 24.24 6.05
N LYS A 196 4.88 24.32 7.13
CA LYS A 196 5.10 23.54 8.36
C LYS A 196 4.09 22.41 8.57
N GLY A 197 3.09 22.30 7.70
CA GLY A 197 2.08 21.27 7.79
C GLY A 197 2.63 19.87 7.54
N LYS A 198 1.99 18.89 8.18
CA LYS A 198 2.26 17.46 8.09
C LYS A 198 0.97 16.72 7.74
N VAL A 199 1.07 15.77 6.81
CA VAL A 199 -0.06 14.95 6.37
C VAL A 199 0.14 13.49 6.76
N TYR A 200 -0.92 12.88 7.29
CA TYR A 200 -0.98 11.46 7.55
C TYR A 200 -1.95 10.81 6.56
N VAL A 201 -1.40 10.10 5.57
CA VAL A 201 -2.15 9.38 4.55
C VAL A 201 -2.27 7.93 4.99
N HIS A 202 -3.49 7.44 5.21
CA HIS A 202 -3.70 6.11 5.73
C HIS A 202 -4.77 5.36 4.97
N CYS A 203 -4.73 4.04 5.08
CA CYS A 203 -5.88 3.18 4.77
C CYS A 203 -6.13 2.28 5.99
N ARG A 204 -6.53 1.02 5.77
CA ARG A 204 -6.64 0.04 6.85
C ARG A 204 -5.25 -0.32 7.41
N GLU A 205 -4.37 -0.84 6.55
CA GLU A 205 -3.04 -1.34 6.93
C GLU A 205 -1.88 -0.39 6.56
N GLY A 206 -2.16 0.65 5.78
CA GLY A 206 -1.11 1.50 5.23
C GLY A 206 -0.21 0.77 4.23
N TYR A 207 -0.77 -0.17 3.46
CA TYR A 207 -0.02 -1.12 2.64
C TYR A 207 -0.27 -1.01 1.13
N SER A 208 -1.53 -0.82 0.71
CA SER A 208 -1.91 -0.73 -0.71
C SER A 208 -2.48 0.66 -1.06
N ARG A 209 -3.76 0.93 -0.75
CA ARG A 209 -4.47 2.18 -1.10
C ARG A 209 -3.74 3.49 -0.78
N SER A 210 -3.28 3.67 0.47
CA SER A 210 -2.63 4.93 0.89
C SER A 210 -1.25 5.16 0.25
N PRO A 211 -0.35 4.16 0.20
CA PRO A 211 0.86 4.25 -0.62
C PRO A 211 0.57 4.65 -2.07
N THR A 212 -0.44 4.06 -2.72
CA THR A 212 -0.78 4.41 -4.12
C THR A 212 -1.05 5.90 -4.29
N LEU A 213 -1.85 6.52 -3.41
CA LEU A 213 -2.13 7.96 -3.49
C LEU A 213 -0.89 8.82 -3.21
N VAL A 214 0.00 8.39 -2.31
CA VAL A 214 1.26 9.10 -2.08
C VAL A 214 2.21 8.97 -3.27
N ILE A 215 2.30 7.79 -3.88
CA ILE A 215 3.10 7.57 -5.09
C ILE A 215 2.58 8.47 -6.22
N ALA A 216 1.26 8.50 -6.45
CA ALA A 216 0.65 9.38 -7.44
C ALA A 216 0.97 10.86 -7.16
N TYR A 217 0.91 11.31 -5.90
CA TYR A 217 1.33 12.67 -5.52
C TYR A 217 2.80 12.95 -5.88
N LEU A 218 3.72 12.02 -5.59
CA LEU A 218 5.14 12.21 -5.91
C LEU A 218 5.35 12.32 -7.42
N MET A 219 4.63 11.52 -8.22
CA MET A 219 4.69 11.61 -9.67
C MET A 219 4.15 12.95 -10.17
N LEU A 220 2.96 13.32 -9.69
CA LEU A 220 2.22 14.48 -10.15
C LEU A 220 2.79 15.83 -9.71
N ARG A 221 3.47 15.89 -8.57
CA ARG A 221 3.87 17.15 -7.92
C ARG A 221 5.35 17.24 -7.60
N GLN A 222 6.11 16.14 -7.70
CA GLN A 222 7.54 16.10 -7.38
C GLN A 222 8.40 15.59 -8.55
N ASP A 223 7.84 15.58 -9.77
CA ASP A 223 8.55 15.25 -11.02
C ASP A 223 9.25 13.89 -10.97
N MET A 224 8.58 12.89 -10.40
CA MET A 224 9.08 11.52 -10.32
C MET A 224 8.39 10.63 -11.34
N ASP A 225 9.14 9.81 -12.05
CA ASP A 225 8.53 8.65 -12.72
C ASP A 225 7.99 7.64 -11.68
N VAL A 226 7.14 6.73 -12.14
CA VAL A 226 6.50 5.73 -11.28
C VAL A 226 7.52 4.85 -10.56
N HIS A 227 8.62 4.49 -11.19
CA HIS A 227 9.66 3.65 -10.61
C HIS A 227 10.34 4.36 -9.43
N ALA A 228 10.75 5.61 -9.63
CA ALA A 228 11.38 6.46 -8.62
C ALA A 228 10.42 6.76 -7.47
N ALA A 229 9.14 7.03 -7.75
CA ALA A 229 8.12 7.27 -6.74
C ALA A 229 7.83 6.02 -5.88
N VAL A 230 7.63 4.86 -6.51
CA VAL A 230 7.45 3.56 -5.82
C VAL A 230 8.65 3.25 -4.95
N ALA A 231 9.87 3.33 -5.50
CA ALA A 231 11.09 3.07 -4.76
C ALA A 231 11.26 4.04 -3.58
N THR A 232 10.89 5.32 -3.74
CA THR A 232 10.97 6.32 -2.67
C THR A 232 10.11 5.96 -1.46
N VAL A 233 8.87 5.53 -1.69
CA VAL A 233 7.99 5.10 -0.59
C VAL A 233 8.44 3.74 -0.04
N ARG A 234 8.76 2.78 -0.91
CA ARG A 234 9.15 1.41 -0.52
C ARG A 234 10.43 1.35 0.32
N ARG A 235 11.39 2.26 0.10
CA ARG A 235 12.61 2.40 0.92
C ARG A 235 12.33 2.78 2.37
N LYS A 236 11.17 3.39 2.66
CA LYS A 236 10.82 3.88 4.00
C LYS A 236 9.77 3.01 4.69
N ARG A 237 8.95 2.30 3.93
CA ARG A 237 7.88 1.45 4.43
C ARG A 237 7.67 0.27 3.50
N GLU A 238 7.45 -0.91 4.06
CA GLU A 238 6.95 -2.06 3.30
C GLU A 238 5.54 -1.73 2.77
N ILE A 239 5.39 -1.78 1.45
CA ILE A 239 4.13 -1.50 0.76
C ILE A 239 3.91 -2.57 -0.29
N GLY A 240 2.65 -2.77 -0.66
CA GLY A 240 2.25 -3.61 -1.77
C GLY A 240 0.90 -3.16 -2.29
N PRO A 241 0.85 -2.06 -3.06
CA PRO A 241 -0.31 -1.75 -3.89
C PRO A 241 -0.71 -2.98 -4.71
N ASN A 242 -2.01 -3.23 -4.82
CA ASN A 242 -2.48 -4.32 -5.69
C ASN A 242 -2.13 -4.04 -7.16
N ASP A 243 -2.11 -5.09 -7.98
CA ASP A 243 -1.73 -4.97 -9.40
C ASP A 243 -2.62 -4.01 -10.20
N GLY A 244 -3.90 -3.86 -9.85
CA GLY A 244 -4.80 -2.90 -10.48
C GLY A 244 -4.34 -1.46 -10.23
N PHE A 245 -3.92 -1.16 -9.00
CA PHE A 245 -3.38 0.15 -8.64
C PHE A 245 -2.02 0.40 -9.28
N LEU A 246 -1.14 -0.59 -9.33
CA LEU A 246 0.15 -0.47 -10.02
C LEU A 246 -0.05 -0.22 -11.52
N ARG A 247 -1.00 -0.91 -12.18
CA ARG A 247 -1.38 -0.62 -13.57
C ARG A 247 -1.88 0.81 -13.74
N GLN A 248 -2.73 1.29 -12.85
CA GLN A 248 -3.22 2.67 -12.88
C GLN A 248 -2.08 3.70 -12.70
N LEU A 249 -1.07 3.40 -11.89
CA LEU A 249 0.14 4.22 -11.78
C LEU A 249 1.02 4.17 -13.04
N CYS A 250 1.17 3.01 -13.69
CA CYS A 250 1.85 2.91 -14.99
C CYS A 250 1.14 3.76 -16.06
N LEU A 251 -0.20 3.74 -16.09
CA LEU A 251 -0.99 4.58 -17.00
C LEU A 251 -0.78 6.08 -16.71
N LEU A 252 -0.74 6.46 -15.43
CA LEU A 252 -0.38 7.82 -15.04
C LEU A 252 1.02 8.19 -15.54
N ASN A 253 2.00 7.30 -15.41
CA ASN A 253 3.36 7.52 -15.88
C ASN A 253 3.43 7.78 -17.39
N GLN A 254 2.73 6.96 -18.17
CA GLN A 254 2.64 7.13 -19.63
C GLN A 254 2.02 8.47 -20.00
N ARG A 255 0.94 8.86 -19.31
CA ARG A 255 0.29 10.16 -19.51
C ARG A 255 1.26 11.32 -19.25
N LEU A 256 1.93 11.33 -18.10
CA LEU A 256 2.87 12.39 -17.73
C LEU A 256 4.07 12.47 -18.68
N ALA A 257 4.58 11.32 -19.12
CA ALA A 257 5.66 11.26 -20.12
C ALA A 257 5.23 11.83 -21.49
N ALA A 258 3.96 11.66 -21.87
CA ALA A 258 3.41 12.26 -23.09
C ALA A 258 3.23 13.78 -22.96
N GLU A 259 2.69 14.25 -21.83
CA GLU A 259 2.49 15.68 -21.53
C GLU A 259 3.82 16.47 -21.46
N GLY A 260 4.87 15.84 -20.93
CA GLY A 260 6.23 16.40 -20.87
C GLY A 260 6.86 16.61 -22.25
N LYS A 261 6.61 15.71 -23.21
CA LYS A 261 7.09 15.83 -24.60
C LYS A 261 6.38 16.94 -25.36
N SER A 262 5.08 17.13 -25.13
CA SER A 262 4.29 18.20 -25.79
C SER A 262 4.57 19.60 -25.25
N SER A 263 5.20 19.74 -24.08
CA SER A 263 5.53 21.04 -23.48
C SER A 263 6.93 21.55 -23.87
N SER A 264 7.69 20.75 -24.63
CA SER A 264 9.05 21.04 -25.09
C SER A 264 9.18 21.31 -26.60
N GLU A 265 8.05 21.42 -27.31
CA GLU A 265 7.96 21.88 -28.71
C GLU A 265 7.43 23.32 -28.79
#